data_AF-A0A955I586-F1
#
_entry.id   AF-A0A955I586-F1
#
_cell.length_a   1.000
_cell.length_b   1.000
_cell.length_c   1.000
_cell.angle_alpha   90.00
_cell.angle_beta   90.00
_cell.angle_gamma   90.00
#
_symmetry.space_group_name_H-M   'P 1'
#
loop_
_entity.id
_entity.type
_entity.pdbx_description
1 polymer ?
#
loop_
_entity_poly.entity_id
_entity_poly.type
_entity_poly.pdbx_seq_one_letter_code
_entity_poly.pdbx_strand_id
1 'polypeptide(L)'
;MFDEQSALIGIVLGFLVGLSVLIGTLIYLSPRRNIEFYYRESDMANSKPIFMIRQDNKIEFIVRNYTLRNEQGEIIATFRKNVFTNILRRKWHLYFQNKHFLIKEDSIILSLLRRFLPFGQYIRTNFIFLDVTTDPDSTTIVGIFKRKFELFDSYTLDMSSDPAFTLPRQHALCMAVLLDTGEKR
;
A
#
# COMPACT_ATOMS: atom_id res chain seq x y z
N MET A 1 43.19 22.27 -28.79
CA MET A 1 42.03 23.09 -28.43
C MET A 1 40.88 22.12 -28.19
N PHE A 2 40.62 21.76 -26.93
CA PHE A 2 39.46 20.90 -26.63
C PHE A 2 38.22 21.71 -26.98
N ASP A 3 37.42 21.16 -27.89
CA ASP A 3 36.19 21.80 -28.35
C ASP A 3 35.25 21.94 -27.16
N GLU A 4 34.71 23.14 -26.90
CA GLU A 4 33.81 23.41 -25.76
C GLU A 4 32.63 22.43 -25.74
N GLN A 5 32.22 21.95 -26.92
CA GLN A 5 31.20 20.92 -27.08
C GLN A 5 31.61 19.59 -26.45
N SER A 6 32.87 19.16 -26.59
CA SER A 6 33.36 17.90 -26.02
C SER A 6 33.40 17.94 -24.48
N ALA A 7 33.73 19.10 -23.90
CA ALA A 7 33.69 19.30 -22.45
C ALA A 7 32.26 19.28 -21.90
N LEU A 8 31.33 19.96 -22.59
CA LEU A 8 29.90 19.96 -22.22
C LEU A 8 29.30 18.55 -22.27
N ILE A 9 29.60 17.79 -23.33
CA ILE A 9 29.16 16.40 -23.47
C ILE A 9 29.69 15.53 -22.32
N GLY A 10 30.97 15.67 -21.96
CA GLY A 10 31.57 14.96 -20.84
C GLY A 10 30.90 15.26 -19.50
N ILE A 11 30.55 16.53 -19.25
CA ILE A 11 29.85 16.94 -18.02
C ILE A 11 28.44 16.34 -17.98
N VAL A 12 27.68 16.42 -19.07
CA VAL A 12 26.32 15.86 -19.14
C VAL A 12 26.33 14.34 -18.95
N LEU A 13 27.26 13.63 -19.59
CA LEU A 13 27.43 12.18 -19.40
C LEU A 13 27.81 11.84 -17.96
N GLY A 14 28.77 12.56 -17.37
CA GLY A 14 29.16 12.37 -15.97
C GLY A 14 27.98 12.59 -15.02
N PHE A 15 27.17 13.62 -15.26
CA PHE A 15 25.97 13.88 -14.47
C PHE A 15 24.92 12.78 -14.61
N LEU A 16 24.61 12.32 -15.83
CA LEU A 16 23.65 11.25 -16.07
C LEU A 16 24.10 9.92 -15.44
N VAL A 17 25.38 9.60 -15.54
CA VAL A 17 25.96 8.42 -14.88
C VAL A 17 25.86 8.56 -13.36
N GLY A 18 26.28 9.69 -12.79
CA GLY A 18 26.17 9.95 -11.36
C GLY A 18 24.73 9.85 -10.84
N LEU A 19 23.78 10.44 -11.56
CA LEU A 19 22.36 10.39 -11.25
C LEU A 19 21.82 8.95 -11.30
N SER A 20 22.20 8.18 -12.33
CA SER A 20 21.78 6.78 -12.46
C SER A 20 22.31 5.89 -11.34
N VAL A 21 23.58 6.07 -10.94
CA VAL A 21 24.20 5.35 -9.82
C VAL A 21 23.54 5.74 -8.50
N LEU A 22 23.26 7.03 -8.29
CA LEU A 22 22.54 7.50 -7.11
C LEU A 22 21.14 6.88 -7.03
N ILE A 23 20.35 6.94 -8.11
CA ILE A 23 19.02 6.33 -8.18
C ILE A 23 19.10 4.82 -7.94
N GLY A 24 20.02 4.12 -8.60
CA GLY A 24 20.23 2.69 -8.42
C GLY A 24 20.57 2.31 -6.97
N THR A 25 21.42 3.10 -6.32
CA THR A 25 21.79 2.91 -4.91
C THR A 25 20.60 3.11 -3.98
N LEU A 26 19.82 4.18 -4.19
CA LEU A 26 18.61 4.46 -3.42
C LEU A 26 17.56 3.34 -3.56
N ILE A 27 17.39 2.80 -4.77
CA ILE A 27 16.53 1.64 -5.02
C ILE A 27 17.05 0.40 -4.31
N TYR A 28 18.35 0.12 -4.41
CA TYR A 28 18.97 -1.08 -3.84
C TYR A 28 18.82 -1.13 -2.32
N LEU A 29 19.10 0.00 -1.66
CA LEU A 29 18.99 0.19 -0.22
C LEU A 29 17.54 0.29 0.27
N SER A 30 16.57 0.51 -0.61
CA SER A 30 15.17 0.57 -0.21
C SER A 30 14.71 -0.80 0.35
N PRO A 31 14.22 -0.84 1.60
CA PRO A 31 13.79 -2.09 2.22
C PRO A 31 12.56 -2.65 1.51
N ARG A 32 12.55 -3.97 1.28
CA ARG A 32 11.34 -4.67 0.86
C ARG A 32 10.37 -4.74 2.03
N ARG A 33 9.09 -4.51 1.75
CA ARG A 33 8.04 -4.68 2.75
C ARG A 33 7.48 -6.09 2.65
N ASN A 34 7.75 -6.87 3.69
CA ASN A 34 7.13 -8.16 3.90
C ASN A 34 6.37 -8.10 5.22
N ILE A 35 5.14 -8.60 5.24
CA ILE A 35 4.32 -8.68 6.45
C ILE A 35 3.95 -10.14 6.62
N GLU A 36 4.12 -10.66 7.83
CA GLU A 36 3.85 -12.05 8.17
C GLU A 36 2.82 -12.09 9.30
N PHE A 37 1.85 -12.99 9.18
CA PHE A 37 0.74 -13.12 10.12
C PHE A 37 0.87 -14.44 10.87
N TYR A 38 0.79 -14.38 12.20
CA TYR A 38 0.88 -15.53 13.10
C TYR A 38 -0.35 -15.56 14.02
N TYR A 39 -0.74 -16.74 14.51
CA TYR A 39 -1.85 -16.87 15.46
C TYR A 39 -1.50 -16.25 16.81
N ARG A 40 -0.23 -16.40 17.20
CA ARG A 40 0.34 -15.90 18.44
C ARG A 40 1.77 -15.43 18.21
N GLU A 41 2.19 -14.43 18.98
CA GLU A 41 3.56 -13.90 18.95
C GLU A 41 4.62 -14.97 19.29
N SER A 42 4.33 -15.90 20.20
CA SER A 42 5.25 -17.00 20.55
C SER A 42 5.60 -17.91 19.37
N ASP A 43 4.77 -17.92 18.34
CA ASP A 43 4.90 -18.84 17.22
C ASP A 43 5.85 -18.28 16.16
N MET A 44 6.21 -16.99 16.23
CA MET A 44 7.11 -16.34 15.27
C MET A 44 8.48 -17.02 15.15
N ALA A 45 8.98 -17.62 16.24
CA ALA A 45 10.28 -18.30 16.24
C ALA A 45 10.21 -19.75 15.74
N ASN A 46 9.05 -20.41 15.85
CA ASN A 46 8.93 -21.86 15.75
C ASN A 46 7.91 -22.35 14.70
N SER A 47 7.06 -21.47 14.18
CA SER A 47 5.99 -21.82 13.25
C SER A 47 6.14 -21.14 11.90
N LYS A 48 5.43 -21.68 10.91
CA LYS A 48 5.24 -20.99 9.63
C LYS A 48 4.15 -19.92 9.80
N PRO A 49 4.24 -18.78 9.10
CA PRO A 49 3.20 -17.77 9.09
C PRO A 49 1.96 -18.25 8.32
N ILE A 50 0.77 -17.91 8.83
CA ILE A 50 -0.55 -18.24 8.27
C ILE A 50 -0.74 -17.55 6.92
N PHE A 51 -0.42 -16.25 6.91
CA PHE A 51 -0.46 -15.42 5.74
C PHE A 51 0.83 -14.63 5.60
N MET A 52 1.23 -14.41 4.35
CA MET A 52 2.40 -13.62 4.02
C MET A 52 2.03 -12.60 2.96
N ILE A 53 2.27 -11.33 3.23
CA ILE A 53 2.21 -10.27 2.22
C ILE A 53 3.63 -10.03 1.75
N ARG A 54 3.87 -10.26 0.45
CA ARG A 54 5.18 -10.04 -0.18
C ARG A 54 5.04 -8.94 -1.22
N GLN A 55 6.00 -8.02 -1.23
CA GLN A 55 6.12 -7.06 -2.32
C GLN A 55 6.76 -7.75 -3.53
N ASP A 56 6.12 -7.67 -4.70
CA ASP A 56 6.55 -8.44 -5.88
C ASP A 56 7.83 -7.84 -6.49
N ASN A 57 7.88 -6.52 -6.66
CA ASN A 57 9.00 -5.84 -7.29
C ASN A 57 9.56 -4.70 -6.42
N LYS A 58 10.89 -4.53 -6.41
CA LYS A 58 11.54 -3.37 -5.75
C LYS A 58 11.32 -2.07 -6.52
N ILE A 59 11.26 -2.15 -7.85
CA ILE A 59 11.21 -1.01 -8.76
C ILE A 59 9.76 -0.82 -9.20
N GLU A 60 8.98 -0.16 -8.33
CA GLU A 60 7.54 0.06 -8.51
C GLU A 60 7.22 1.54 -8.32
N PHE A 61 7.85 2.38 -9.15
CA PHE A 61 7.70 3.84 -9.09
C PHE A 61 6.27 4.31 -9.35
N ILE A 62 5.56 3.63 -10.26
CA ILE A 62 4.20 4.00 -10.67
C ILE A 62 3.17 3.16 -9.94
N VAL A 63 3.38 1.84 -9.87
CA VAL A 63 2.41 0.89 -9.33
C VAL A 63 3.13 -0.06 -8.40
N ARG A 64 2.74 -0.08 -7.13
CA ARG A 64 3.19 -1.06 -6.15
C ARG A 64 2.25 -2.24 -6.07
N ASN A 65 2.77 -3.45 -6.25
CA ASN A 65 2.02 -4.70 -6.16
C ASN A 65 2.52 -5.52 -4.98
N TYR A 66 1.56 -6.08 -4.26
CA TYR A 66 1.80 -6.98 -3.14
C TYR A 66 0.95 -8.22 -3.34
N THR A 67 1.53 -9.40 -3.15
CA THR A 67 0.81 -10.67 -3.17
C THR A 67 0.55 -11.15 -1.75
N LEU A 68 -0.70 -11.53 -1.48
CA LEU A 68 -1.09 -12.27 -0.30
C LEU A 68 -0.91 -13.75 -0.58
N ARG A 69 -0.17 -14.44 0.29
CA ARG A 69 0.12 -15.85 0.18
C ARG A 69 -0.36 -16.61 1.40
N ASN A 70 -0.81 -17.85 1.21
CA ASN A 70 -1.14 -18.77 2.29
C ASN A 70 0.12 -19.43 2.89
N GLU A 71 -0.06 -20.31 3.86
CA GLU A 71 1.00 -21.10 4.51
C GLU A 71 1.85 -21.91 3.52
N GLN A 72 1.22 -22.36 2.44
CA GLN A 72 1.85 -23.14 1.37
C GLN A 72 2.63 -22.26 0.38
N GLY A 73 2.49 -20.93 0.47
CA GLY A 73 3.14 -19.97 -0.41
C GLY A 73 2.37 -19.67 -1.71
N GLU A 74 1.16 -20.21 -1.87
CA GLU A 74 0.28 -19.97 -3.00
C GLU A 74 -0.33 -18.57 -2.91
N ILE A 75 -0.47 -17.90 -4.05
CA ILE A 75 -1.05 -16.56 -4.12
C ILE A 75 -2.57 -16.68 -4.02
N ILE A 76 -3.14 -16.13 -2.96
CA ILE A 76 -4.58 -16.12 -2.75
C ILE A 76 -5.19 -14.79 -3.18
N ALA A 77 -4.48 -13.66 -3.06
CA ALA A 77 -4.94 -12.36 -3.53
C ALA A 77 -3.79 -11.41 -3.88
N THR A 78 -4.14 -10.32 -4.58
CA THR A 78 -3.19 -9.29 -4.98
C THR A 78 -3.69 -7.91 -4.54
N PHE A 79 -2.81 -7.15 -3.89
CA PHE A 79 -3.04 -5.75 -3.55
C PHE A 79 -2.21 -4.85 -4.47
N ARG A 80 -2.82 -3.80 -4.99
CA ARG A 80 -2.19 -2.87 -5.92
C ARG A 80 -2.42 -1.43 -5.50
N LYS A 81 -1.35 -0.65 -5.51
CA LYS A 81 -1.36 0.79 -5.21
C LYS A 81 -0.76 1.56 -6.37
N ASN A 82 -1.48 2.51 -6.95
CA ASN A 82 -0.87 3.45 -7.89
C ASN A 82 -0.30 4.65 -7.10
N VAL A 83 0.99 4.92 -7.23
CA VAL A 83 1.70 5.94 -6.44
C VAL A 83 1.33 7.35 -6.88
N PHE A 84 1.15 7.59 -8.18
CA PHE A 84 0.87 8.93 -8.73
C PHE A 84 -0.56 9.39 -8.45
N THR A 85 -1.54 8.50 -8.62
CA THR A 85 -2.96 8.84 -8.36
C THR A 85 -3.27 8.97 -6.87
N ASN A 86 -2.34 8.57 -6.00
CA ASN A 86 -2.45 8.64 -4.55
C ASN A 86 -1.95 9.94 -3.92
N ILE A 87 -1.46 10.88 -4.73
CA ILE A 87 -0.99 12.18 -4.24
C ILE A 87 -2.12 13.00 -3.60
N LEU A 88 -3.37 12.83 -4.06
CA LEU A 88 -4.54 13.59 -3.58
C LEU A 88 -5.48 12.79 -2.67
N ARG A 89 -5.66 11.50 -2.94
CA ARG A 89 -6.50 10.60 -2.15
C ARG A 89 -5.90 9.22 -2.19
N ARG A 90 -5.62 8.62 -1.04
CA ARG A 90 -5.08 7.28 -0.95
C ARG A 90 -6.12 6.26 -1.42
N LYS A 91 -5.71 5.42 -2.38
CA LYS A 91 -6.46 4.39 -3.05
C LYS A 91 -5.60 3.14 -3.19
N TRP A 92 -6.23 2.02 -2.97
CA TRP A 92 -5.68 0.69 -3.12
C TRP A 92 -6.71 -0.19 -3.79
N HIS A 93 -6.24 -1.17 -4.55
CA HIS A 93 -7.06 -2.15 -5.21
C HIS A 93 -6.74 -3.52 -4.65
N LEU A 94 -7.76 -4.32 -4.38
CA LEU A 94 -7.66 -5.70 -3.92
C LEU A 94 -8.33 -6.58 -4.97
N TYR A 95 -7.58 -7.56 -5.45
CA TYR A 95 -8.02 -8.52 -6.46
C TYR A 95 -8.01 -9.92 -5.87
N PHE A 96 -9.13 -10.64 -6.03
CA PHE A 96 -9.30 -11.99 -5.53
C PHE A 96 -10.36 -12.72 -6.36
N GLN A 97 -10.06 -13.90 -6.91
CA GLN A 97 -11.04 -14.74 -7.65
C GLN A 97 -11.95 -13.95 -8.61
N ASN A 98 -11.36 -13.14 -9.51
CA ASN A 98 -12.07 -12.24 -10.44
C ASN A 98 -12.91 -11.13 -9.81
N LYS A 99 -12.91 -10.99 -8.48
CA LYS A 99 -13.48 -9.84 -7.78
C LYS A 99 -12.47 -8.71 -7.66
N HIS A 100 -13.00 -7.50 -7.67
CA HIS A 100 -12.21 -6.28 -7.55
C HIS A 100 -12.82 -5.38 -6.49
N PHE A 101 -12.03 -5.10 -5.46
CA PHE A 101 -12.40 -4.18 -4.39
C PHE A 101 -11.52 -2.94 -4.43
N LEU A 102 -12.13 -1.77 -4.30
CA LEU A 102 -11.46 -0.49 -4.18
C LEU A 102 -11.46 -0.06 -2.73
N ILE A 103 -10.28 0.13 -2.16
CA ILE A 103 -10.10 0.64 -0.81
C ILE A 103 -9.62 2.08 -0.91
N LYS A 104 -10.43 3.04 -0.49
CA LYS A 104 -10.11 4.47 -0.60
C LYS A 104 -10.30 5.20 0.72
N GLU A 105 -9.51 6.24 0.94
CA GLU A 105 -9.67 7.13 2.09
C GLU A 105 -11.06 7.78 2.04
N ASP A 106 -11.77 7.80 3.17
CA ASP A 106 -13.16 8.26 3.26
C ASP A 106 -13.30 9.74 2.88
N SER A 107 -12.47 10.61 3.46
CA SER A 107 -12.56 12.05 3.27
C SER A 107 -11.43 12.64 2.44
N ILE A 108 -11.80 13.24 1.30
CA ILE A 108 -10.89 14.04 0.46
C ILE A 108 -10.49 15.34 1.19
N ILE A 109 -11.43 15.94 1.93
CA ILE A 109 -11.20 17.20 2.64
C ILE A 109 -10.13 17.01 3.71
N LEU A 110 -10.19 15.92 4.48
CA LEU A 110 -9.17 15.61 5.49
C LEU A 110 -7.81 15.27 4.85
N SER A 111 -7.81 14.63 3.67
CA SER A 111 -6.59 14.38 2.91
C SER A 111 -5.91 15.69 2.48
N LEU A 112 -6.68 16.65 1.97
CA LEU A 112 -6.17 17.98 1.59
C LEU A 112 -5.72 18.78 2.81
N LEU A 113 -6.53 18.82 3.87
CA LEU A 113 -6.23 19.57 5.09
C LEU A 113 -4.92 19.11 5.75
N ARG A 114 -4.67 17.79 5.73
CA ARG A 114 -3.41 17.20 6.22
C ARG A 114 -2.17 17.71 5.49
N ARG A 115 -2.32 18.04 4.21
CA ARG A 115 -1.21 18.49 3.37
C ARG A 115 -0.87 19.96 3.60
N PHE A 116 -1.87 20.80 3.86
CA PHE A 116 -1.67 22.25 3.96
C PHE A 116 -1.50 22.77 5.40
N LEU A 117 -1.88 21.98 6.41
CA LEU A 117 -1.65 22.36 7.81
C LEU A 117 -0.32 21.82 8.34
N PRO A 118 0.48 22.63 9.07
CA PRO A 118 1.54 22.09 9.91
C PRO A 118 0.91 21.13 10.92
N PHE A 119 1.51 19.93 11.11
CA PHE A 119 0.99 18.83 11.94
C PHE A 119 -0.23 18.07 11.38
N GLY A 120 -0.61 18.31 10.12
CA GLY A 120 -1.72 17.58 9.48
C GLY A 120 -1.56 16.05 9.46
N GLN A 121 -0.33 15.54 9.61
CA GLN A 121 -0.02 14.11 9.71
C GLN A 121 -0.75 13.38 10.86
N TYR A 122 -1.17 14.09 11.91
CA TYR A 122 -1.91 13.51 13.04
C TYR A 122 -3.42 13.37 12.77
N ILE A 123 -3.91 13.93 11.65
CA ILE A 123 -5.32 13.85 11.27
C ILE A 123 -5.68 12.40 10.90
N ARG A 124 -6.84 11.93 11.37
CA ARG A 124 -7.31 10.56 11.17
C ARG A 124 -7.51 10.24 9.69
N THR A 125 -7.25 8.99 9.35
CA THR A 125 -7.47 8.40 8.03
C THR A 125 -8.38 7.22 8.22
N ASN A 126 -9.63 7.34 7.76
CA ASN A 126 -10.54 6.20 7.67
C ASN A 126 -10.52 5.71 6.22
N PHE A 127 -10.64 4.40 6.03
CA PHE A 127 -10.74 3.79 4.72
C PHE A 127 -12.08 3.08 4.58
N ILE A 128 -12.64 3.15 3.38
CA ILE A 128 -13.83 2.39 3.00
C ILE A 128 -13.45 1.37 1.94
N PHE A 129 -14.03 0.18 2.05
CA PHE A 129 -13.90 -0.92 1.11
C PHE A 129 -15.15 -0.90 0.24
N LEU A 130 -14.94 -0.78 -1.07
CA LEU A 130 -16.01 -0.76 -2.07
C LEU A 130 -15.88 -1.97 -2.96
N ASP A 131 -17.01 -2.61 -3.25
CA ASP A 131 -17.07 -3.61 -4.31
C ASP A 131 -17.24 -2.91 -5.66
N VAL A 132 -16.22 -3.01 -6.50
CA VAL A 132 -16.17 -2.43 -7.85
C VAL A 132 -16.06 -3.53 -8.92
N THR A 133 -16.43 -4.77 -8.58
CA THR A 133 -16.32 -5.93 -9.47
C THR A 133 -17.13 -5.75 -10.74
N THR A 134 -18.36 -5.23 -10.62
CA THR A 134 -19.28 -5.04 -11.76
C THR A 134 -19.25 -3.62 -12.29
N ASP A 135 -19.08 -2.63 -11.40
CA ASP A 135 -19.13 -1.21 -11.75
C ASP A 135 -17.95 -0.46 -11.10
N PRO A 136 -17.06 0.16 -11.89
CA PRO A 136 -15.95 0.98 -11.39
C PRO A 136 -16.37 2.16 -10.50
N ASP A 137 -17.57 2.71 -10.72
CA ASP A 137 -18.11 3.86 -9.98
C ASP A 137 -19.06 3.45 -8.85
N SER A 138 -19.11 2.14 -8.54
CA SER A 138 -19.91 1.60 -7.45
C SER A 138 -19.65 2.32 -6.13
N THR A 139 -20.76 2.57 -5.43
CA THR A 139 -20.78 3.15 -4.08
C THR A 139 -21.09 2.10 -3.01
N THR A 140 -21.17 0.82 -3.39
CA THR A 140 -21.50 -0.28 -2.48
C THR A 140 -20.35 -0.51 -1.50
N ILE A 141 -20.57 -0.12 -0.24
CA ILE A 141 -19.62 -0.30 0.85
C ILE A 141 -19.76 -1.71 1.40
N VAL A 142 -18.66 -2.46 1.38
CA VAL A 142 -18.56 -3.81 1.98
C VAL A 142 -17.84 -3.82 3.32
N GLY A 143 -17.13 -2.74 3.64
CA GLY A 143 -16.43 -2.62 4.92
C GLY A 143 -15.88 -1.23 5.18
N ILE A 144 -15.64 -0.94 6.45
CA ILE A 144 -15.12 0.35 6.92
C ILE A 144 -13.98 0.08 7.90
N PHE A 145 -12.82 0.65 7.61
CA PHE A 145 -11.66 0.63 8.48
C PHE A 145 -11.51 1.99 9.15
N LYS A 146 -11.75 2.02 10.45
CA LYS A 146 -11.72 3.23 11.30
C LYS A 146 -10.51 3.18 12.23
N ARG A 147 -9.81 4.31 12.34
CA ARG A 147 -8.82 4.51 13.42
C ARG A 147 -9.48 5.23 14.60
N LYS A 148 -9.39 4.66 15.79
CA LYS A 148 -9.78 5.31 17.04
C LYS A 148 -8.64 6.23 17.52
N PHE A 149 -9.00 7.31 18.21
CA PHE A 149 -8.06 8.25 18.79
C PHE A 149 -7.96 7.94 20.26
N GLU A 150 -7.10 6.99 20.57
CA GLU A 150 -6.73 6.64 21.93
C GLU A 150 -5.22 6.91 22.07
N LEU A 151 -4.69 6.95 23.30
CA LEU A 151 -3.23 7.06 23.52
C LEU A 151 -2.44 5.94 22.81
N PHE A 152 -3.12 4.82 22.53
CA PHE A 152 -2.62 3.69 21.76
C PHE A 152 -3.31 3.63 20.40
N ASP A 153 -2.59 3.14 19.40
CA ASP A 153 -3.14 2.91 18.06
C ASP A 153 -4.17 1.77 18.09
N SER A 154 -5.45 2.16 18.13
CA SER A 154 -6.58 1.23 18.12
C SER A 154 -7.31 1.33 16.79
N TYR A 155 -7.44 0.20 16.11
CA TYR A 155 -8.07 0.09 14.80
C TYR A 155 -9.31 -0.79 14.85
N THR A 156 -10.34 -0.43 14.09
CA THR A 156 -11.56 -1.22 13.97
C THR A 156 -11.87 -1.45 12.51
N LEU A 157 -11.90 -2.73 12.12
CA LEU A 157 -12.36 -3.16 10.81
C LEU A 157 -13.82 -3.64 10.96
N ASP A 158 -14.75 -2.80 10.54
CA ASP A 158 -16.18 -3.10 10.53
C ASP A 158 -16.57 -3.65 9.16
N MET A 159 -17.07 -4.87 9.15
CA MET A 159 -17.49 -5.58 7.94
C MET A 159 -18.98 -5.91 7.96
N SER A 160 -19.76 -5.26 8.83
CA SER A 160 -21.21 -5.47 8.96
C SER A 160 -21.98 -5.21 7.67
N SER A 161 -21.47 -4.33 6.80
CA SER A 161 -22.05 -4.00 5.50
C SER A 161 -21.95 -5.12 4.45
N ASP A 162 -21.17 -6.18 4.73
CA ASP A 162 -21.02 -7.35 3.88
C ASP A 162 -21.46 -8.64 4.60
N PRO A 163 -22.77 -8.86 4.80
CA PRO A 163 -23.29 -10.07 5.45
C PRO A 163 -23.13 -11.31 4.57
N ALA A 164 -23.00 -11.14 3.25
CA ALA A 164 -22.83 -12.23 2.30
C ALA A 164 -21.38 -12.73 2.20
N PHE A 165 -20.44 -12.16 2.97
CA PHE A 165 -19.01 -12.50 2.94
C PHE A 165 -18.43 -12.40 1.52
N THR A 166 -18.87 -11.40 0.75
CA THR A 166 -18.38 -11.15 -0.61
C THR A 166 -16.88 -10.90 -0.61
N LEU A 167 -16.37 -10.17 0.40
CA LEU A 167 -14.95 -10.01 0.70
C LEU A 167 -14.59 -10.89 1.91
N PRO A 168 -13.75 -11.93 1.74
CA PRO A 168 -13.36 -12.77 2.87
C PRO A 168 -12.65 -11.96 3.95
N ARG A 169 -13.03 -12.16 5.21
CA ARG A 169 -12.55 -11.34 6.35
C ARG A 169 -11.03 -11.35 6.51
N GLN A 170 -10.39 -12.48 6.21
CA GLN A 170 -8.94 -12.64 6.26
C GLN A 170 -8.24 -11.69 5.26
N HIS A 171 -8.79 -11.54 4.06
CA HIS A 171 -8.27 -10.64 3.03
C HIS A 171 -8.44 -9.18 3.43
N ALA A 172 -9.61 -8.83 3.99
CA ALA A 172 -9.88 -7.50 4.52
C ALA A 172 -8.93 -7.16 5.69
N LEU A 173 -8.68 -8.10 6.60
CA LEU A 173 -7.74 -7.95 7.71
C LEU A 173 -6.30 -7.74 7.22
N CYS A 174 -5.84 -8.59 6.29
CA CYS A 174 -4.51 -8.47 5.70
C CYS A 174 -4.34 -7.11 5.01
N MET A 175 -5.37 -6.66 4.30
CA MET A 175 -5.39 -5.34 3.67
C MET A 175 -5.35 -4.20 4.70
N ALA A 176 -6.09 -4.32 5.81
CA ALA A 176 -6.08 -3.32 6.88
C ALA A 176 -4.69 -3.16 7.52
N VAL A 177 -3.98 -4.27 7.77
CA VAL A 177 -2.60 -4.23 8.29
C VAL A 177 -1.61 -3.69 7.24
N LEU A 178 -1.81 -4.04 5.97
CA LEU A 178 -1.01 -3.49 4.87
C LEU A 178 -1.22 -1.98 4.70
N LEU A 179 -2.43 -1.47 4.91
CA LEU A 179 -2.72 -0.04 4.92
C LEU A 179 -1.98 0.66 6.03
N ASP A 180 -2.02 0.13 7.26
CA ASP A 180 -1.33 0.71 8.40
C ASP A 180 0.19 0.80 8.18
N THR A 181 0.79 -0.31 7.76
CA THR A 181 2.24 -0.40 7.48
C THR A 181 2.64 0.41 6.23
N GLY A 182 1.79 0.37 5.21
CA GLY A 182 2.07 0.89 3.88
C GLY A 182 2.03 2.41 3.81
N GLU A 183 1.16 3.02 4.61
CA GLU A 183 0.88 4.45 4.61
C GLU A 183 1.81 5.30 5.47
N LYS A 184 2.82 4.69 6.10
CA LYS A 184 3.88 5.35 6.89
C LYS A 184 3.31 6.52 7.69
N ARG A 185 2.79 6.19 8.87
CA ARG A 185 2.95 7.14 9.97
C ARG A 185 4.40 7.04 10.45
#